data_AF-A0AAV3F3I3-F1
#
_entry.id   AF-A0AAV3F3I3-F1
#
_cell.length_a   1.000
_cell.length_b   1.000
_cell.length_c   1.000
_cell.angle_alpha   90.00
_cell.angle_beta   90.00
_cell.angle_gamma   90.00
#
_symmetry.space_group_name_H-M   'P 1'
#
loop_
_entity.id
_entity.type
_entity.pdbx_description
1 polymer ?
#
loop_
_entity_poly.entity_id
_entity_poly.type
_entity_poly.pdbx_seq_one_letter_code
_entity_poly.pdbx_strand_id
1 'polypeptide(L)'
;MVIEVDQLIDYHLIKYKGFINKEKRFYAEQNADSDFVDINLFSTSSDIPVFNIRRGEGTGLFKPAKYILTDQHGNTARLEMLSYWKTHYQCHYNYKVYDIYAHRGLKCSIFENRKQIAWWDKERISISYADNYFMIANNDVNQELLIAFCLAYDDYHFEPAEYRRHFIRDKIKLSIGNIFFEKRKFDKNWKANKY
;
A
#
# COMPACT_ATOMS: atom_id res chain seq x y z
N MET A 1 13.07 -10.44 -4.42
CA MET A 1 13.28 -9.17 -5.17
C MET A 1 13.04 -7.97 -4.27
N VAL A 2 13.53 -6.81 -4.70
CA VAL A 2 13.28 -5.51 -4.07
C VAL A 2 12.33 -4.73 -4.96
N ILE A 3 11.29 -4.15 -4.35
CA ILE A 3 10.38 -3.18 -4.98
C ILE A 3 10.51 -1.87 -4.21
N GLU A 4 10.71 -0.77 -4.93
CA GLU A 4 10.74 0.59 -4.37
C GLU A 4 9.61 1.40 -5.00
N VAL A 5 8.90 2.20 -4.21
CA VAL A 5 7.86 3.10 -4.72
C VAL A 5 8.13 4.50 -4.18
N ASP A 6 8.42 5.42 -5.09
CA ASP A 6 8.70 6.82 -4.77
C ASP A 6 7.48 7.67 -5.11
N GLN A 7 6.94 8.40 -4.13
CA GLN A 7 5.89 9.38 -4.37
C GLN A 7 6.48 10.69 -4.91
N LEU A 8 5.74 11.36 -5.77
CA LEU A 8 6.01 12.71 -6.26
C LEU A 8 4.70 13.48 -6.32
N ILE A 9 4.62 14.61 -5.64
CA ILE A 9 3.45 15.49 -5.68
C ILE A 9 3.76 16.64 -6.65
N ASP A 10 2.93 16.80 -7.68
CA ASP A 10 3.13 17.75 -8.77
C ASP A 10 1.79 18.42 -9.13
N TYR A 11 1.61 19.67 -8.68
CA TYR A 11 0.32 20.38 -8.75
C TYR A 11 -0.86 19.52 -8.21
N HIS A 12 -2.02 19.57 -8.87
CA HIS A 12 -3.22 18.81 -8.54
C HIS A 12 -3.11 17.29 -8.89
N LEU A 13 -1.89 16.75 -8.99
CA LEU A 13 -1.63 15.37 -9.37
C LEU A 13 -0.60 14.72 -8.44
N ILE A 14 -0.94 13.54 -7.93
CA ILE A 14 -0.02 12.68 -7.17
C ILE A 14 0.48 11.59 -8.13
N LYS A 15 1.80 11.52 -8.27
CA LYS A 15 2.49 10.52 -9.09
C LYS A 15 3.28 9.58 -8.20
N TYR A 16 3.40 8.34 -8.63
CA TYR A 16 4.25 7.33 -8.00
C TYR A 16 5.16 6.73 -9.06
N LYS A 17 6.42 6.48 -8.73
CA LYS A 17 7.37 5.74 -9.58
C LYS A 17 7.69 4.43 -8.89
N GLY A 18 7.43 3.31 -9.57
CA GLY A 18 7.71 1.98 -9.07
C GLY A 18 8.96 1.38 -9.73
N PHE A 19 9.89 0.91 -8.90
CA PHE A 19 11.12 0.27 -9.34
C PHE A 19 11.16 -1.18 -8.87
N ILE A 20 11.65 -2.07 -9.71
CA ILE A 20 11.97 -3.45 -9.33
C ILE A 20 13.46 -3.65 -9.51
N ASN A 21 14.14 -4.04 -8.43
CA ASN A 21 15.59 -4.19 -8.41
C ASN A 21 16.32 -2.96 -9.02
N LYS A 22 15.85 -1.75 -8.68
CA LYS A 22 16.32 -0.43 -9.14
C LYS A 22 16.00 -0.04 -10.58
N GLU A 23 15.34 -0.89 -11.35
CA GLU A 23 14.87 -0.54 -12.68
C GLU A 23 13.44 -0.01 -12.60
N LYS A 24 13.17 1.15 -13.20
CA LYS A 24 11.81 1.69 -13.26
C LYS A 24 10.95 0.76 -14.10
N ARG A 25 9.93 0.16 -13.48
CA ARG A 25 9.02 -0.79 -14.15
C ARG A 25 7.57 -0.32 -14.13
N PHE A 26 7.21 0.53 -13.18
CA PHE A 26 5.84 1.02 -13.02
C PHE A 26 5.78 2.52 -12.77
N TYR A 27 4.60 3.08 -12.98
CA TYR A 27 4.22 4.38 -12.44
C TYR A 27 2.74 4.37 -12.09
N ALA A 28 2.31 5.22 -11.16
CA ALA A 28 0.91 5.39 -10.86
C ALA A 28 0.54 6.86 -10.78
N GLU A 29 -0.72 7.18 -11.05
CA GLU A 29 -1.23 8.55 -11.09
C GLU A 29 -2.58 8.63 -10.38
N GLN A 30 -2.77 9.70 -9.62
CA GLN A 30 -4.00 10.02 -8.91
C GLN A 30 -4.26 11.52 -9.00
N ASN A 31 -5.50 11.89 -9.34
CA ASN A 31 -5.92 13.29 -9.24
C ASN A 31 -6.02 13.70 -7.77
N ALA A 32 -5.26 14.73 -7.36
CA ALA A 32 -5.19 15.22 -5.99
C ALA A 32 -6.43 16.01 -5.56
N ASP A 33 -7.21 16.54 -6.53
CA ASP A 33 -8.45 17.28 -6.27
C ASP A 33 -9.67 16.36 -6.14
N SER A 34 -9.50 15.07 -6.39
CA SER A 34 -10.59 14.12 -6.24
C SER A 34 -10.83 13.84 -4.75
N ASP A 35 -12.06 14.08 -4.29
CA ASP A 35 -12.54 13.66 -2.96
C ASP A 35 -12.49 12.14 -2.78
N PHE A 36 -12.40 11.41 -3.88
CA PHE A 36 -12.31 9.96 -3.92
C PHE A 36 -10.94 9.51 -4.42
N VAL A 37 -10.48 8.40 -3.87
CA VAL A 37 -9.21 7.82 -4.27
C VAL A 37 -9.46 6.97 -5.49
N ASP A 38 -8.84 7.39 -6.59
CA ASP A 38 -8.85 6.71 -7.88
C ASP A 38 -7.42 6.79 -8.44
N ILE A 39 -6.66 5.70 -8.26
CA ILE A 39 -5.26 5.60 -8.64
C ILE A 39 -5.15 4.62 -9.80
N ASN A 40 -4.59 5.07 -10.92
CA ASN A 40 -4.27 4.20 -12.04
C ASN A 40 -2.80 3.80 -11.96
N LEU A 41 -2.53 2.50 -11.85
CA LEU A 41 -1.20 1.89 -11.87
C LEU A 41 -0.91 1.37 -13.27
N PHE A 42 0.25 1.73 -13.81
CA PHE A 42 0.70 1.39 -15.16
C PHE A 42 2.02 0.64 -15.12
N SER A 43 2.18 -0.32 -16.04
CA SER A 43 3.49 -0.81 -16.42
C SER A 43 4.14 0.17 -17.38
N THR A 44 5.45 0.36 -17.29
CA THR A 44 6.24 1.15 -18.27
C THR A 44 6.18 0.61 -19.70
N SER A 45 5.69 -0.62 -19.89
CA SER A 45 5.51 -1.27 -21.19
C SER A 45 4.11 -1.13 -21.77
N SER A 46 3.17 -0.47 -21.09
CA SER A 46 1.75 -0.40 -21.49
C SER A 46 1.14 0.93 -21.11
N ASP A 47 0.37 1.52 -22.04
CA ASP A 47 -0.43 2.71 -21.77
C ASP A 47 -1.79 2.37 -21.13
N ILE A 48 -2.13 1.08 -21.03
CA ILE A 48 -3.32 0.60 -20.33
C ILE A 48 -2.95 0.37 -18.86
N PRO A 49 -3.75 0.86 -17.89
CA PRO A 49 -3.54 0.58 -16.48
C PRO A 49 -3.56 -0.93 -16.22
N VAL A 50 -2.52 -1.43 -15.54
CA VAL A 50 -2.47 -2.82 -15.07
C VAL A 50 -3.41 -3.05 -13.89
N PHE A 51 -3.59 -2.01 -13.06
CA PHE A 51 -4.61 -1.96 -12.02
C PHE A 51 -5.19 -0.55 -11.89
N ASN A 52 -6.49 -0.47 -11.67
CA ASN A 52 -7.17 0.69 -11.11
C ASN A 52 -7.47 0.43 -9.63
N ILE A 53 -7.15 1.38 -8.76
CA ILE A 53 -7.30 1.29 -7.31
C ILE A 53 -8.30 2.34 -6.88
N ARG A 54 -9.51 1.91 -6.55
CA ARG A 54 -10.59 2.82 -6.15
C ARG A 54 -11.02 2.59 -4.71
N ARG A 55 -11.08 3.65 -3.92
CA ARG A 55 -11.72 3.59 -2.59
C ARG A 55 -13.23 3.54 -2.79
N GLY A 56 -13.85 2.46 -2.32
CA GLY A 56 -15.31 2.31 -2.28
C GLY A 56 -15.90 2.93 -1.01
N GLU A 57 -17.20 3.20 -1.03
CA GLU A 57 -17.93 3.73 0.12
C GLU A 57 -18.03 2.68 1.26
N GLY A 58 -17.48 3.02 2.42
CA GLY A 58 -17.82 2.34 3.67
C GLY A 58 -19.18 2.82 4.16
N THR A 59 -20.23 2.02 4.02
CA THR A 59 -21.57 2.45 4.45
C THR A 59 -21.75 2.36 5.97
N GLY A 60 -21.39 3.43 6.70
CA GLY A 60 -21.75 3.65 8.11
C GLY A 60 -20.58 3.95 9.06
N LEU A 61 -20.89 4.48 10.26
CA LEU A 61 -19.92 4.95 11.29
C LEU A 61 -18.88 3.90 11.76
N PHE A 62 -19.10 2.62 11.48
CA PHE A 62 -18.27 1.50 11.94
C PHE A 62 -17.79 0.58 10.82
N LYS A 63 -17.99 0.93 9.54
CA LYS A 63 -17.57 0.07 8.44
C LYS A 63 -16.14 0.39 7.98
N PRO A 64 -15.25 -0.61 7.95
CA PRO A 64 -13.89 -0.43 7.46
C PRO A 64 -13.87 0.03 5.99
N ALA A 65 -12.84 0.80 5.62
CA ALA A 65 -12.62 1.17 4.23
C ALA A 65 -12.50 -0.08 3.35
N LYS A 66 -13.05 0.04 2.14
CA LYS A 66 -12.99 -0.99 1.10
C LYS A 66 -12.28 -0.40 -0.10
N TYR A 67 -11.27 -1.10 -0.61
CA TYR A 67 -10.65 -0.78 -1.89
C TYR A 67 -11.07 -1.82 -2.92
N ILE A 68 -11.42 -1.34 -4.11
CA ILE A 68 -11.69 -2.17 -5.28
C ILE A 68 -10.48 -2.01 -6.19
N LEU A 69 -9.74 -3.10 -6.37
CA LEU A 69 -8.63 -3.18 -7.31
C LEU A 69 -9.17 -3.84 -8.58
N THR A 70 -9.12 -3.18 -9.71
CA THR A 70 -9.60 -3.73 -10.99
C THR A 70 -8.41 -3.93 -11.90
N ASP A 71 -8.15 -5.16 -12.34
CA ASP A 71 -7.06 -5.41 -13.28
C ASP A 71 -7.41 -4.99 -14.72
N GLN A 72 -6.42 -5.01 -15.61
CA GLN A 72 -6.60 -4.69 -17.03
C GLN A 72 -7.62 -5.57 -17.78
N HIS A 73 -7.98 -6.73 -17.23
CA HIS A 73 -8.96 -7.65 -17.80
C HIS A 73 -10.37 -7.45 -17.20
N GLY A 74 -10.53 -6.49 -16.28
CA GLY A 74 -11.78 -6.21 -15.58
C GLY A 74 -12.05 -7.13 -14.39
N ASN A 75 -11.13 -8.01 -14.01
CA ASN A 75 -11.30 -8.78 -12.78
C ASN A 75 -11.11 -7.86 -11.58
N THR A 76 -11.96 -8.04 -10.57
CA THR A 76 -11.94 -7.20 -9.38
C THR A 76 -11.45 -7.97 -8.16
N ALA A 77 -10.60 -7.32 -7.39
CA ALA A 77 -10.17 -7.73 -6.07
C ALA A 77 -10.71 -6.75 -5.03
N ARG A 78 -11.32 -7.25 -3.96
CA ARG A 78 -11.78 -6.41 -2.85
C ARG A 78 -10.78 -6.51 -1.72
N LEU A 79 -10.10 -5.41 -1.42
CA LEU A 79 -9.25 -5.30 -0.24
C LEU A 79 -10.09 -4.70 0.89
N GLU A 80 -10.40 -5.55 1.87
CA GLU A 80 -11.25 -5.21 3.01
C GLU A 80 -10.45 -5.22 4.30
N MET A 81 -10.59 -4.17 5.09
CA MET A 81 -10.04 -4.18 6.44
C MET A 81 -10.94 -5.00 7.37
N LEU A 82 -10.37 -5.99 8.03
CA LEU A 82 -11.13 -6.93 8.87
C LEU A 82 -11.00 -6.65 10.37
N SER A 83 -9.99 -5.90 10.79
CA SER A 83 -9.76 -5.60 12.21
C SER A 83 -10.19 -4.17 12.56
N TYR A 84 -10.85 -4.02 13.71
CA TYR A 84 -11.20 -2.72 14.30
C TYR A 84 -9.97 -1.81 14.51
N TRP A 85 -8.84 -2.41 14.87
CA TRP A 85 -7.56 -1.72 15.08
C TRP A 85 -6.79 -1.44 13.78
N LYS A 86 -7.39 -1.68 12.61
CA LYS A 86 -6.78 -1.37 11.30
C LYS A 86 -5.45 -2.10 11.04
N THR A 87 -5.21 -3.22 11.74
CA THR A 87 -3.99 -4.02 11.66
C THR A 87 -4.08 -5.22 10.74
N HIS A 88 -5.25 -5.48 10.14
CA HIS A 88 -5.48 -6.61 9.25
C HIS A 88 -6.41 -6.26 8.10
N TYR A 89 -5.93 -6.52 6.89
CA TYR A 89 -6.66 -6.40 5.65
C TYR A 89 -6.64 -7.75 4.94
N GLN A 90 -7.71 -8.07 4.22
CA GLN A 90 -7.80 -9.27 3.43
C GLN A 90 -8.27 -8.93 2.03
N CYS A 91 -7.71 -9.62 1.05
CA CYS A 91 -8.09 -9.50 -0.35
C CYS A 91 -8.27 -10.87 -0.98
N HIS A 92 -9.31 -11.01 -1.79
CA HIS A 92 -9.54 -12.21 -2.61
C HIS A 92 -9.33 -11.83 -4.07
N TYR A 93 -8.40 -12.51 -4.75
CA TYR A 93 -8.08 -12.25 -6.16
C TYR A 93 -7.56 -13.53 -6.82
N ASN A 94 -8.07 -13.86 -8.01
CA ASN A 94 -7.67 -15.05 -8.79
C ASN A 94 -7.58 -16.34 -7.96
N TYR A 95 -8.63 -16.65 -7.19
CA TYR A 95 -8.74 -17.83 -6.31
C TYR A 95 -7.71 -17.91 -5.16
N LYS A 96 -6.99 -16.82 -4.91
CA LYS A 96 -6.03 -16.70 -3.81
C LYS A 96 -6.56 -15.74 -2.76
N VAL A 97 -6.18 -16.02 -1.51
CA VAL A 97 -6.44 -15.14 -0.37
C VAL A 97 -5.15 -14.44 0.01
N TYR A 98 -5.19 -13.11 0.06
CA TYR A 98 -4.09 -12.28 0.50
C TYR A 98 -4.44 -11.66 1.84
N ASP A 99 -3.57 -11.78 2.82
CA ASP A 99 -3.71 -11.10 4.12
C ASP A 99 -2.56 -10.11 4.30
N ILE A 100 -2.90 -8.88 4.68
CA ILE A 100 -1.94 -7.82 4.97
C ILE A 100 -2.03 -7.51 6.46
N TYR A 101 -0.90 -7.63 7.15
CA TYR A 101 -0.80 -7.33 8.57
C TYR A 101 0.08 -6.09 8.77
N ALA A 102 -0.49 -5.06 9.38
CA ALA A 102 0.28 -3.89 9.81
C ALA A 102 0.94 -4.18 11.17
N HIS A 103 2.20 -3.76 11.28
CA HIS A 103 3.05 -3.97 12.45
C HIS A 103 3.53 -2.63 13.01
N ARG A 104 4.15 -2.68 14.19
CA ARG A 104 4.83 -1.53 14.77
C ARG A 104 5.94 -1.03 13.85
N GLY A 105 6.16 0.28 13.87
CA GLY A 105 7.24 0.91 13.11
C GLY A 105 6.96 1.05 11.60
N LEU A 106 5.68 1.16 11.19
CA LEU A 106 5.24 1.36 9.79
C LEU A 106 5.53 0.18 8.83
N LYS A 107 5.89 -0.98 9.37
CA LYS A 107 6.07 -2.21 8.59
C LYS A 107 4.74 -2.88 8.31
N CYS A 108 4.63 -3.53 7.15
CA CYS A 108 3.50 -4.42 6.83
C CYS A 108 4.00 -5.72 6.23
N SER A 109 3.34 -6.84 6.53
CA SER A 109 3.61 -8.14 5.89
C SER A 109 2.43 -8.58 5.04
N ILE A 110 2.73 -9.17 3.89
CA ILE A 110 1.76 -9.74 2.96
C ILE A 110 1.88 -11.26 2.97
N PHE A 111 0.75 -11.93 3.11
CA PHE A 111 0.62 -13.37 3.03
C PHE A 111 -0.25 -13.74 1.85
N GLU A 112 0.17 -14.70 1.04
CA GLU A 112 -0.68 -15.38 0.05
C GLU A 112 -0.98 -16.78 0.58
N ASN A 113 -2.27 -17.13 0.70
CA ASN A 113 -2.72 -18.43 1.20
C ASN A 113 -2.00 -18.84 2.49
N ARG A 114 -1.90 -17.89 3.44
CA ARG A 114 -1.23 -18.02 4.75
C ARG A 114 0.30 -18.12 4.74
N LYS A 115 0.95 -18.09 3.58
CA LYS A 115 2.41 -18.06 3.45
C LYS A 115 2.87 -16.62 3.22
N GLN A 116 3.86 -16.15 3.98
CA GLN A 116 4.38 -14.80 3.79
C GLN A 116 5.11 -14.74 2.45
N ILE A 117 4.72 -13.76 1.62
CA ILE A 117 5.28 -13.55 0.29
C ILE A 117 5.99 -12.21 0.16
N ALA A 118 5.71 -11.26 1.04
CA ALA A 118 6.39 -9.98 1.04
C ALA A 118 6.28 -9.28 2.39
N TRP A 119 7.08 -8.25 2.57
CA TRP A 119 6.83 -7.18 3.54
C TRP A 119 7.33 -5.87 2.97
N TRP A 120 6.75 -4.77 3.42
CA TRP A 120 7.25 -3.44 3.13
C TRP A 120 7.43 -2.62 4.40
N ASP A 121 8.25 -1.59 4.27
CA ASP A 121 8.48 -0.57 5.27
C ASP A 121 8.35 0.81 4.61
N LYS A 122 7.72 1.73 5.31
CA LYS A 122 7.60 3.13 4.86
C LYS A 122 8.79 3.87 5.44
N GLU A 123 9.75 4.27 4.61
CA GLU A 123 10.91 5.02 5.08
C GLU A 123 10.47 6.36 5.66
N ARG A 124 10.90 6.65 6.90
CA ARG A 124 10.57 7.90 7.61
C ARG A 124 11.46 9.09 7.27
N ILE A 125 12.52 8.88 6.48
CA ILE A 125 13.53 9.90 6.20
C ILE A 125 13.65 10.06 4.69
N SER A 126 12.66 10.71 4.09
CA SER A 126 12.85 11.32 2.79
C SER A 126 13.38 12.74 3.00
N ILE A 127 14.54 13.03 2.41
CA ILE A 127 15.10 14.39 2.31
C ILE A 127 14.18 15.26 1.40
N SER A 128 13.36 14.61 0.56
CA SER A 128 12.25 15.20 -0.18
C SER A 128 10.95 15.05 0.61
N TYR A 129 10.01 15.99 0.50
CA TYR A 129 8.71 15.97 1.20
C TYR A 129 7.72 14.87 0.73
N ALA A 130 8.21 13.76 0.19
CA ALA A 130 7.44 12.69 -0.43
C ALA A 130 7.67 11.34 0.26
N ASP A 131 6.66 10.47 0.26
CA ASP A 131 6.77 9.15 0.87
C ASP A 131 7.52 8.16 -0.03
N ASN A 132 8.43 7.38 0.56
CA ASN A 132 9.15 6.29 -0.12
C ASN A 132 8.82 4.96 0.55
N TYR A 133 8.46 3.96 -0.26
CA TYR A 133 8.17 2.60 0.19
C TYR A 133 9.26 1.66 -0.27
N PHE A 134 9.76 0.86 0.67
CA PHE A 134 10.71 -0.20 0.38
C PHE A 134 10.07 -1.55 0.70
N MET A 135 9.95 -2.41 -0.31
CA MET A 135 9.33 -3.72 -0.21
C MET A 135 10.31 -4.83 -0.58
N ILE A 136 10.39 -5.84 0.28
CA ILE A 136 11.04 -7.11 -0.01
C ILE A 136 9.96 -8.15 -0.30
N ALA A 137 10.01 -8.73 -1.49
CA ALA A 137 9.03 -9.72 -1.94
C ALA A 137 9.71 -10.98 -2.48
N ASN A 138 9.01 -12.10 -2.41
CA ASN A 138 9.34 -13.30 -3.17
C ASN A 138 9.39 -12.99 -4.67
N ASN A 139 10.12 -13.80 -5.40
CA ASN A 139 10.46 -13.59 -6.78
C ASN A 139 9.36 -14.03 -7.78
N ASP A 140 8.43 -14.86 -7.32
CA ASP A 140 7.37 -15.54 -8.09
C ASP A 140 5.96 -14.98 -7.80
N VAL A 141 5.88 -13.73 -7.34
CA VAL A 141 4.63 -13.08 -6.93
C VAL A 141 4.14 -12.09 -7.98
N ASN A 142 2.85 -11.76 -7.92
CA ASN A 142 2.27 -10.69 -8.74
C ASN A 142 2.70 -9.32 -8.20
N GLN A 143 3.74 -8.74 -8.81
CA GLN A 143 4.36 -7.47 -8.43
C GLN A 143 3.36 -6.29 -8.46
N GLU A 144 2.54 -6.23 -9.50
CA GLU A 144 1.55 -5.18 -9.73
C GLU A 144 0.51 -5.14 -8.60
N LEU A 145 0.01 -6.32 -8.21
CA LEU A 145 -0.91 -6.45 -7.11
C LEU A 145 -0.30 -6.03 -5.77
N LEU A 146 0.98 -6.35 -5.53
CA LEU A 146 1.66 -5.93 -4.30
C LEU A 146 1.83 -4.41 -4.22
N ILE A 147 2.17 -3.77 -5.35
CA ILE A 147 2.23 -2.31 -5.43
C ILE A 147 0.84 -1.71 -5.22
N ALA A 148 -0.20 -2.30 -5.81
CA ALA A 148 -1.58 -1.85 -5.61
C ALA A 148 -2.01 -1.95 -4.13
N PHE A 149 -1.63 -3.03 -3.43
CA PHE A 149 -1.83 -3.14 -1.98
C PHE A 149 -1.10 -2.05 -1.20
N CYS A 150 0.14 -1.75 -1.56
CA CYS A 150 0.94 -0.70 -0.93
C CYS A 150 0.27 0.67 -1.08
N LEU A 151 -0.16 1.02 -2.30
CA LEU A 151 -0.82 2.29 -2.60
C LEU A 151 -2.18 2.42 -1.92
N ALA A 152 -3.02 1.37 -1.95
CA ALA A 152 -4.29 1.34 -1.25
C ALA A 152 -4.13 1.48 0.28
N TYR A 153 -3.11 0.83 0.84
CA TYR A 153 -2.79 0.92 2.26
C TYR A 153 -2.32 2.33 2.64
N ASP A 154 -1.45 2.94 1.84
CA ASP A 154 -0.93 4.28 2.11
C ASP A 154 -2.03 5.32 2.11
N ASP A 155 -2.85 5.33 1.07
CA ASP A 155 -3.97 6.26 0.96
C ASP A 155 -4.89 6.22 2.20
N TYR A 156 -5.15 5.03 2.74
CA TYR A 156 -5.95 4.90 3.96
C TYR A 156 -5.28 5.52 5.21
N HIS A 157 -3.95 5.46 5.29
CA HIS A 157 -3.17 5.99 6.41
C HIS A 157 -2.70 7.43 6.18
N PHE A 158 -2.95 7.99 5.01
CA PHE A 158 -2.67 9.37 4.65
C PHE A 158 -3.69 10.30 5.32
N GLU A 159 -3.21 11.29 6.08
CA GLU A 159 -4.04 12.38 6.59
C GLU A 159 -4.03 13.55 5.59
N PRO A 160 -5.17 14.22 5.33
CA PRO A 160 -5.22 15.33 4.38
C PRO A 160 -4.19 16.42 4.68
N ALA A 161 -3.66 17.03 3.62
CA ALA A 161 -2.53 17.95 3.64
C ALA A 161 -2.69 19.17 4.57
N GLU A 162 -3.90 19.53 4.99
CA GLU A 162 -4.16 20.61 5.95
C GLU A 162 -3.55 20.36 7.34
N TYR A 163 -3.24 19.10 7.67
CA TYR A 163 -2.61 18.73 8.95
C TYR A 163 -1.07 18.65 8.92
N ARG A 164 -0.42 18.87 7.77
CA ARG A 164 1.07 18.90 7.69
C ARG A 164 1.71 20.14 8.34
N ARG A 165 0.92 21.14 8.78
CA ARG A 165 1.45 22.38 9.41
C ARG A 165 1.69 22.30 10.92
N HIS A 166 1.49 21.16 11.57
CA HIS A 166 1.77 21.05 13.01
C HIS A 166 2.78 19.94 13.32
N PHE A 167 4.03 20.37 13.49
CA PHE A 167 5.19 19.65 14.07
C PHE A 167 4.89 18.84 15.36
N ILE A 168 3.73 19.03 15.99
CA ILE A 168 3.29 18.35 17.21
C ILE A 168 2.64 16.98 16.90
N ARG A 169 2.01 16.79 15.74
CA ARG A 169 1.32 15.53 15.40
C ARG A 169 2.26 14.37 15.11
N ASP A 170 3.44 14.60 14.52
CA ASP A 170 4.41 13.54 14.23
C ASP A 170 4.95 12.88 15.51
N LYS A 171 5.13 13.64 16.59
CA LYS A 171 5.47 13.10 17.92
C LYS A 171 4.32 12.30 18.55
N ILE A 172 3.07 12.65 18.26
CA ILE A 172 1.89 11.91 18.76
C ILE A 172 1.71 10.60 17.97
N LYS A 173 1.87 10.59 16.63
CA LYS A 173 1.90 9.36 15.82
C LYS A 173 3.02 8.40 16.24
N LEU A 174 4.18 8.93 16.65
CA LEU A 174 5.30 8.17 17.23
C LEU A 174 4.91 7.40 18.51
N SER A 175 4.09 8.01 19.37
CA SER A 175 3.60 7.37 20.60
C SER A 175 2.53 6.32 20.31
N ILE A 176 1.56 6.64 19.45
CA ILE A 176 0.43 5.73 19.15
C ILE A 176 0.89 4.53 18.29
N GLY A 177 1.84 4.71 17.37
CA GLY A 177 2.45 3.63 16.58
C GLY A 177 3.15 2.53 17.40
N ASN A 178 3.49 2.80 18.67
CA ASN A 178 4.03 1.83 19.61
C ASN A 178 2.96 1.15 20.49
N ILE A 179 1.71 1.62 20.45
CA ILE A 179 0.61 1.25 21.37
C ILE A 179 -0.52 0.47 20.65
N PHE A 180 -0.34 0.04 19.39
CA PHE A 180 -1.32 -0.80 18.71
C PHE A 180 -1.13 -2.30 18.97
N PHE A 181 -2.26 -3.01 19.09
CA PHE A 181 -2.31 -4.47 19.14
C PHE A 181 -2.01 -5.05 17.75
N GLU A 182 -0.84 -5.65 17.60
CA GLU A 182 -0.47 -6.41 16.41
C GLU A 182 -1.30 -7.70 16.36
N LYS A 183 -2.11 -7.89 15.30
CA LYS A 183 -2.87 -9.14 15.11
C LYS A 183 -1.94 -10.33 14.84
N ARG A 184 -0.77 -10.06 14.26
CA ARG A 184 0.31 -11.00 14.00
C ARG A 184 1.64 -10.30 14.21
N LYS A 185 2.61 -10.94 14.88
CA LYS A 185 3.96 -10.38 15.06
C LYS A 185 4.71 -10.36 13.72
N PHE A 186 5.48 -9.31 13.48
CA PHE A 186 6.41 -9.25 12.36
C PHE A 186 7.49 -10.32 12.49
N ASP A 187 7.66 -11.14 11.44
CA ASP A 187 8.74 -12.12 11.37
C ASP A 187 10.01 -11.46 10.83
N LYS A 188 10.94 -11.15 11.75
CA LYS A 188 12.25 -10.55 11.42
C LYS A 188 13.19 -11.50 10.69
N ASN A 189 12.94 -12.81 10.76
CA ASN A 189 13.77 -13.83 10.14
C ASN A 189 13.27 -14.23 8.76
N TRP A 190 12.08 -13.76 8.37
CA TRP A 190 11.57 -14.01 7.04
C TRP A 190 12.50 -13.41 5.99
N LYS A 191 12.78 -14.21 4.96
CA LYS A 191 13.58 -13.82 3.80
C LYS A 191 12.81 -14.19 2.56
N ALA A 192 12.86 -13.32 1.56
CA ALA A 192 12.32 -13.65 0.24
C ALA A 192 12.98 -14.92 -0.29
N ASN A 193 12.20 -15.74 -0.99
CA ASN A 193 12.77 -16.81 -1.78
C ASN A 193 13.79 -16.22 -2.76
N LYS A 194 14.97 -16.84 -2.80
CA LYS A 194 15.82 -16.76 -3.98
C LYS A 194 15.28 -17.84 -4.91
N TYR A 195 15.19 -17.55 -6.20
CA TYR A 195 14.83 -18.58 -7.18
C TYR A 195 15.63 -19.86 -6.92
#